data_AF-A0A2E6X5N6-F1
#
_entry.id   AF-A0A2E6X5N6-F1
#
_cell.length_a   1.000
_cell.length_b   1.000
_cell.length_c   1.000
_cell.angle_alpha   90.00
_cell.angle_beta   90.00
_cell.angle_gamma   90.00
#
_symmetry.space_group_name_H-M   'P 1'
#
loop_
_entity.id
_entity.type
_entity.pdbx_description
1 polymer ?
#
loop_
_entity_poly.entity_id
_entity_poly.type
_entity_poly.pdbx_seq_one_letter_code
_entity_poly.pdbx_strand_id
1 'polypeptide(L)'
;MQHKEARIIRLILSTNSLVKKGLLAGIIVIFLLSAYAIYWMLIVREVEQELNQWALENQVEGVGFNFRSMEFSGFPFTLSLKLEGVTIGINSSKLDNWSWNIHEIKAWVSPWLPDHVWFDASGKQELVINSNEAEKRYTITSAEIGGDINFISDTQGFMNIRAGDLSIKRMGFNPSRIQRSDINLDWHFHRELDGATEPIKFRFQLKDMRLPDIWAQPFGTKLEIIELAGKLSGSLKQGPFMSTLEGWRDAGGTIEISDFVARYGPLDLKIKGTLALDKRMQPIGALVARAEGYMDLVDALVDTDLIRPGAGTAIKLALSIIAKRSENRPDYVKIPLTIQNQRLSVSNFSLLRLPTLNWHPLQ
;
A
#
# COMPACT_ATOMS: atom_id res chain seq x y z
N MET A 1 -74.62 -43.14 12.54
CA MET A 1 -73.77 -41.93 12.43
C MET A 1 -72.39 -42.08 13.09
N GLN A 2 -72.24 -42.82 14.21
CA GLN A 2 -70.95 -42.99 14.92
C GLN A 2 -69.81 -43.68 14.12
N HIS A 3 -70.11 -44.49 13.10
CA HIS A 3 -69.07 -45.19 12.33
C HIS A 3 -68.35 -44.33 11.27
N LYS A 4 -68.95 -43.20 10.83
CA LYS A 4 -68.32 -42.30 9.84
C LYS A 4 -67.34 -41.33 10.51
N GLU A 5 -67.62 -40.86 11.72
CA GLU A 5 -66.74 -39.95 12.48
C GLU A 5 -65.44 -40.63 12.95
N ALA A 6 -65.51 -41.90 13.36
CA ALA A 6 -64.32 -42.67 13.75
C ALA A 6 -63.34 -42.91 12.58
N ARG A 7 -63.85 -42.89 11.34
CA ARG A 7 -63.04 -43.12 10.12
C ARG A 7 -62.29 -41.86 9.69
N ILE A 8 -62.85 -40.68 9.92
CA ILE A 8 -62.22 -39.38 9.63
C ILE A 8 -61.13 -39.07 10.67
N ILE A 9 -61.40 -39.35 11.95
CA ILE A 9 -60.40 -39.18 13.03
C ILE A 9 -59.21 -40.14 12.85
N ARG A 10 -59.43 -41.39 12.39
CA ARG A 10 -58.34 -42.31 12.02
C ARG A 10 -57.54 -41.87 10.79
N LEU A 11 -58.16 -41.20 9.82
CA LEU A 11 -57.47 -40.69 8.63
C LEU A 11 -56.56 -39.49 8.95
N ILE A 12 -56.95 -38.66 9.92
CA ILE A 12 -56.16 -37.52 10.40
C ILE A 12 -54.97 -38.03 11.26
N LEU A 13 -55.18 -39.09 12.04
CA LEU A 13 -54.14 -39.72 12.87
C LEU A 13 -53.18 -40.63 12.09
N SER A 14 -53.56 -41.11 10.90
CA SER A 14 -52.70 -41.93 10.02
C SER A 14 -51.84 -41.11 9.06
N THR A 15 -51.69 -39.79 9.29
CA THR A 15 -50.70 -38.99 8.56
C THR A 15 -49.33 -39.61 8.78
N ASN A 16 -48.85 -40.26 7.72
CA ASN A 16 -47.61 -41.01 7.62
C ASN A 16 -46.52 -40.31 8.43
N SER A 17 -45.87 -41.01 9.36
CA SER A 17 -44.76 -40.43 10.15
C SER A 17 -43.70 -39.77 9.25
N LEU A 18 -43.58 -40.26 8.01
CA LEU A 18 -42.81 -39.68 6.91
C LEU A 18 -43.26 -38.28 6.47
N VAL A 19 -44.57 -38.03 6.36
CA VAL A 19 -45.13 -36.70 6.00
C VAL A 19 -44.89 -35.70 7.13
N LYS A 20 -45.06 -36.12 8.40
CA LYS A 20 -44.75 -35.27 9.56
C LYS A 20 -43.25 -34.95 9.66
N LYS A 21 -42.39 -35.94 9.45
CA LYS A 21 -40.92 -35.76 9.38
C LYS A 21 -40.52 -34.86 8.21
N GLY A 22 -41.16 -34.99 7.05
CA GLY A 22 -40.94 -34.15 5.88
C GLY A 22 -41.36 -32.69 6.10
N LEU A 23 -42.53 -32.46 6.71
CA LEU A 23 -42.98 -31.12 7.12
C LEU A 23 -42.05 -30.49 8.15
N LEU A 24 -41.63 -31.25 9.17
CA LEU A 24 -40.68 -30.78 10.18
C LEU A 24 -39.34 -30.41 9.55
N ALA A 25 -38.81 -31.26 8.64
CA ALA A 25 -37.59 -30.98 7.90
C ALA A 25 -37.73 -29.72 7.04
N GLY A 26 -38.85 -29.55 6.34
CA GLY A 26 -39.13 -28.34 5.55
C GLY A 26 -39.17 -27.06 6.40
N ILE A 27 -39.81 -27.11 7.58
CA ILE A 27 -39.84 -25.98 8.53
C ILE A 27 -38.44 -25.66 9.04
N ILE A 28 -37.63 -26.67 9.39
CA ILE A 28 -36.24 -26.47 9.83
C ILE A 28 -35.41 -25.81 8.73
N VAL A 29 -35.54 -26.26 7.47
CA VAL A 29 -34.84 -25.65 6.34
C VAL A 29 -35.26 -24.18 6.16
N ILE A 30 -36.56 -23.88 6.18
CA ILE A 30 -37.05 -22.50 6.06
C ILE A 30 -36.53 -21.64 7.23
N PHE A 31 -36.55 -22.18 8.45
CA PHE A 31 -36.03 -21.49 9.63
C PHE A 31 -34.54 -21.18 9.50
N LEU A 32 -33.72 -22.16 9.07
CA LEU A 32 -32.28 -21.96 8.85
C LEU A 32 -32.01 -20.93 7.75
N LEU A 33 -32.75 -20.98 6.63
CA LEU A 33 -32.63 -19.99 5.56
C LEU A 33 -33.02 -18.59 6.03
N SER A 34 -34.08 -18.48 6.84
CA SER A 34 -34.53 -17.20 7.40
C SER A 34 -33.53 -16.65 8.43
N ALA A 35 -33.02 -17.51 9.31
CA ALA A 35 -31.98 -17.14 10.28
C ALA A 35 -30.71 -16.67 9.58
N TYR A 36 -30.30 -17.35 8.49
CA TYR A 36 -29.15 -16.92 7.69
C TYR A 36 -29.40 -15.59 6.98
N ALA A 37 -30.60 -15.38 6.41
CA ALA A 37 -30.95 -14.10 5.79
C ALA A 37 -30.91 -12.95 6.80
N ILE A 38 -31.39 -13.17 8.03
CA ILE A 38 -31.29 -12.20 9.12
C ILE A 38 -29.83 -11.92 9.47
N TYR A 39 -29.01 -12.97 9.64
CA TYR A 39 -27.58 -12.85 9.91
C TYR A 39 -26.86 -12.01 8.85
N TRP A 40 -27.07 -12.30 7.56
CA TRP A 40 -26.47 -11.55 6.46
C TRP A 40 -26.88 -10.06 6.49
N MET A 41 -28.16 -9.76 6.77
CA MET A 41 -28.63 -8.39 6.91
C MET A 41 -28.06 -7.66 8.13
N LEU A 42 -27.74 -8.38 9.22
CA LEU A 42 -27.10 -7.77 10.39
C LEU A 42 -25.67 -7.32 10.06
N ILE A 43 -24.89 -8.15 9.36
CA ILE A 43 -23.52 -7.78 8.94
C ILE A 43 -23.54 -6.56 8.01
N VAL A 44 -24.46 -6.51 7.05
CA VAL A 44 -24.61 -5.33 6.17
C VAL A 44 -24.79 -4.06 6.98
N ARG A 45 -25.68 -4.09 7.99
CA ARG A 45 -25.98 -2.92 8.82
C ARG A 45 -24.79 -2.51 9.68
N GLU A 46 -24.05 -3.47 10.20
CA GLU A 46 -22.85 -3.22 11.00
C GLU A 46 -21.79 -2.50 10.15
N VAL A 47 -21.46 -3.02 8.96
CA VAL A 47 -20.50 -2.40 8.03
C VAL A 47 -20.96 -1.01 7.58
N GLU A 48 -22.24 -0.85 7.28
CA GLU A 48 -22.81 0.46 6.91
C GLU A 48 -22.68 1.48 8.05
N GLN A 49 -22.95 1.08 9.29
CA GLN A 49 -22.84 1.95 10.46
C GLN A 49 -21.38 2.33 10.74
N GLU A 50 -20.46 1.36 10.73
CA GLU A 50 -19.05 1.60 10.97
C GLU A 50 -18.42 2.52 9.92
N LEU A 51 -18.71 2.31 8.63
CA LEU A 51 -18.19 3.17 7.56
C LEU A 51 -18.71 4.61 7.66
N ASN A 52 -20.01 4.77 7.98
CA ASN A 52 -20.60 6.09 8.16
C ASN A 52 -20.04 6.80 9.40
N GLN A 53 -19.87 6.08 10.51
CA GLN A 53 -19.27 6.62 11.73
C GLN A 53 -17.81 7.02 11.49
N TRP A 54 -17.03 6.15 10.87
CA TRP A 54 -15.64 6.43 10.53
C TRP A 54 -15.51 7.64 9.61
N ALA A 55 -16.39 7.78 8.60
CA ALA A 55 -16.42 8.94 7.72
C ALA A 55 -16.70 10.25 8.48
N LEU A 56 -17.55 10.22 9.50
CA LEU A 56 -17.86 11.39 10.34
C LEU A 56 -16.73 11.75 11.32
N GLU A 57 -16.14 10.75 11.98
CA GLU A 57 -15.06 10.95 12.96
C GLU A 57 -13.82 11.56 12.29
N ASN A 58 -13.42 11.04 11.13
CA ASN A 58 -12.20 11.48 10.45
C ASN A 58 -12.34 12.87 9.80
N GLN A 59 -13.57 13.31 9.46
CA GLN A 59 -13.81 14.67 8.99
C GLN A 59 -13.38 15.73 10.02
N VAL A 60 -13.56 15.44 11.31
CA VAL A 60 -13.16 16.34 12.40
C VAL A 60 -11.64 16.39 12.55
N GLU A 61 -10.93 15.32 12.19
CA GLU A 61 -9.47 15.22 12.22
C GLU A 61 -8.80 15.82 10.97
N GLY A 62 -9.58 16.45 10.08
CA GLY A 62 -9.11 17.10 8.87
C GLY A 62 -8.90 16.13 7.70
N VAL A 63 -9.28 14.86 7.84
CA VAL A 63 -9.29 13.85 6.76
C VAL A 63 -10.74 13.61 6.33
N GLY A 64 -11.17 14.25 5.24
CA GLY A 64 -12.49 14.01 4.67
C GLY A 64 -12.53 12.69 3.90
N PHE A 65 -13.39 11.77 4.33
CA PHE A 65 -13.82 10.62 3.52
C PHE A 65 -15.29 10.76 3.17
N ASN A 66 -15.61 10.76 1.87
CA ASN A 66 -16.97 10.86 1.37
C ASN A 66 -17.17 9.91 0.19
N PHE A 67 -18.41 9.55 -0.09
CA PHE A 67 -18.80 8.74 -1.25
C PHE A 67 -20.19 9.18 -1.73
N ARG A 68 -20.49 8.96 -3.01
CA ARG A 68 -21.77 9.33 -3.62
C ARG A 68 -22.88 8.33 -3.29
N SER A 69 -22.56 7.05 -3.33
CA SER A 69 -23.49 5.96 -3.03
C SER A 69 -22.75 4.76 -2.45
N MET A 70 -23.49 3.98 -1.66
CA MET A 70 -23.06 2.74 -1.03
C MET A 70 -24.11 1.67 -1.35
N GLU A 71 -23.69 0.56 -1.95
CA GLU A 71 -24.58 -0.54 -2.33
C GLU A 71 -24.02 -1.87 -1.83
N PHE A 72 -24.87 -2.69 -1.23
CA PHE A 72 -24.54 -4.05 -0.81
C PHE A 72 -25.24 -5.09 -1.70
N SER A 73 -24.52 -6.15 -2.05
CA SER A 73 -25.00 -7.24 -2.89
C SER A 73 -24.30 -8.56 -2.54
N GLY A 74 -24.63 -9.66 -3.24
CA GLY A 74 -23.90 -10.93 -3.10
C GLY A 74 -24.62 -12.03 -2.29
N PHE A 75 -25.78 -11.74 -1.69
CA PHE A 75 -26.56 -12.75 -0.98
C PHE A 75 -26.83 -14.00 -1.86
N PRO A 76 -26.70 -15.22 -1.33
CA PRO A 76 -26.32 -15.57 0.05
C PRO A 76 -24.82 -15.82 0.25
N PHE A 77 -23.99 -15.75 -0.80
CA PHE A 77 -22.64 -16.33 -0.75
C PHE A 77 -21.54 -15.29 -0.48
N THR A 78 -21.78 -14.03 -0.81
CA THR A 78 -20.82 -12.94 -0.59
C THR A 78 -21.51 -11.76 0.06
N LEU A 79 -20.72 -10.97 0.79
CA LEU A 79 -21.07 -9.61 1.15
C LEU A 79 -20.21 -8.71 0.25
N SER A 80 -20.81 -8.19 -0.82
CA SER A 80 -20.15 -7.34 -1.80
C SER A 80 -20.59 -5.89 -1.60
N LEU A 81 -19.64 -5.05 -1.22
CA LEU A 81 -19.79 -3.61 -1.05
C LEU A 81 -19.31 -2.90 -2.31
N LYS A 82 -20.12 -2.00 -2.85
CA LYS A 82 -19.76 -1.09 -3.94
C LYS A 82 -19.90 0.35 -3.46
N LEU A 83 -18.81 1.09 -3.51
CA LEU A 83 -18.76 2.53 -3.23
C LEU A 83 -18.50 3.28 -4.54
N GLU A 84 -19.34 4.27 -4.86
CA GLU A 84 -19.14 5.11 -6.04
C GLU A 84 -18.73 6.53 -5.66
N GLY A 85 -17.84 7.14 -6.45
CA GLY A 85 -17.41 8.53 -6.27
C GLY A 85 -16.74 8.79 -4.94
N VAL A 86 -15.87 7.88 -4.51
CA VAL A 86 -15.13 8.00 -3.24
C VAL A 86 -14.17 9.17 -3.33
N THR A 87 -14.26 10.09 -2.38
CA THR A 87 -13.39 11.25 -2.26
C THR A 87 -12.70 11.22 -0.92
N ILE A 88 -11.38 11.10 -0.95
CA ILE A 88 -10.50 11.17 0.21
C ILE A 88 -9.75 12.48 0.12
N GLY A 89 -9.70 13.28 1.17
CA GLY A 89 -8.90 14.49 1.14
C GLY A 89 -8.48 14.96 2.51
N ILE A 90 -7.42 15.75 2.55
CA ILE A 90 -7.06 16.49 3.75
C ILE A 90 -7.41 17.96 3.56
N ASN A 91 -8.15 18.51 4.51
CA ASN A 91 -8.40 19.94 4.62
C ASN A 91 -7.83 20.42 5.96
N SER A 92 -6.64 21.01 5.92
CA SER A 92 -5.92 21.44 7.12
C SER A 92 -5.39 22.86 6.93
N SER A 93 -5.43 23.65 7.99
CA SER A 93 -4.79 24.96 8.02
C SER A 93 -3.26 24.90 8.09
N LYS A 94 -2.68 23.70 8.32
CA LYS A 94 -1.24 23.49 8.48
C LYS A 94 -0.61 22.66 7.36
N LEU A 95 -1.39 21.85 6.63
CA LEU A 95 -0.94 20.93 5.58
C LEU A 95 -1.43 21.42 4.22
N ASP A 96 -0.71 21.10 3.15
CA ASP A 96 -1.24 21.32 1.79
C ASP A 96 -2.50 20.46 1.58
N ASN A 97 -3.54 21.08 1.05
CA ASN A 97 -4.82 20.41 0.86
C ASN A 97 -4.73 19.50 -0.36
N TRP A 98 -5.11 18.25 -0.22
CA TRP A 98 -5.20 17.34 -1.35
C TRP A 98 -6.56 16.64 -1.34
N SER A 99 -7.02 16.27 -2.54
CA SER A 99 -8.22 15.47 -2.73
C SER A 99 -7.96 14.40 -3.78
N TRP A 100 -8.22 13.16 -3.42
CA TRP A 100 -8.17 11.98 -4.27
C TRP A 100 -9.58 11.48 -4.51
N ASN A 101 -10.01 11.53 -5.76
CA ASN A 101 -11.27 11.00 -6.23
C ASN A 101 -11.05 9.64 -6.90
N ILE A 102 -11.73 8.62 -6.40
CA ILE A 102 -11.74 7.26 -6.91
C ILE A 102 -13.14 6.99 -7.43
N HIS A 103 -13.24 6.63 -8.71
CA HIS A 103 -14.54 6.48 -9.38
C HIS A 103 -15.41 5.40 -8.73
N GLU A 104 -14.82 4.25 -8.43
CA GLU A 104 -15.50 3.10 -7.86
C GLU A 104 -14.52 2.29 -7.00
N ILE A 105 -14.99 1.79 -5.87
CA ILE A 105 -14.31 0.77 -5.08
C ILE A 105 -15.29 -0.37 -4.85
N LYS A 106 -14.89 -1.58 -5.21
CA LYS A 106 -15.59 -2.81 -4.88
C LYS A 106 -14.81 -3.54 -3.81
N ALA A 107 -15.47 -3.96 -2.75
CA ALA A 107 -14.92 -4.85 -1.74
C ALA A 107 -15.84 -6.05 -1.58
N TRP A 108 -15.30 -7.23 -1.30
CA TRP A 108 -16.12 -8.39 -1.03
C TRP A 108 -15.46 -9.30 0.00
N VAL A 109 -16.32 -9.96 0.77
CA VAL A 109 -15.93 -10.93 1.79
C VAL A 109 -16.92 -12.09 1.78
N SER A 110 -16.45 -13.26 2.19
CA SER A 110 -17.32 -14.42 2.40
C SER A 110 -17.88 -14.38 3.83
N PRO A 111 -19.20 -14.49 4.05
CA PRO A 111 -19.79 -14.43 5.40
C PRO A 111 -19.24 -15.47 6.38
N TRP A 112 -18.68 -16.58 5.89
CA TRP A 112 -18.03 -17.63 6.69
C TRP A 112 -16.52 -17.42 6.91
N LEU A 113 -15.91 -16.40 6.30
CA LEU A 113 -14.51 -15.99 6.44
C LEU A 113 -14.44 -14.45 6.47
N PRO A 114 -14.97 -13.80 7.52
CA PRO A 114 -15.08 -12.33 7.60
C PRO A 114 -13.72 -11.62 7.61
N ASP A 115 -12.67 -12.33 7.99
CA ASP A 115 -11.33 -11.77 8.17
C ASP A 115 -10.54 -11.61 6.86
N HIS A 116 -11.07 -12.09 5.73
CA HIS A 116 -10.40 -11.99 4.43
C HIS A 116 -11.23 -11.14 3.47
N VAL A 117 -10.80 -9.90 3.29
CA VAL A 117 -11.47 -8.92 2.44
C VAL A 117 -10.69 -8.76 1.15
N TRP A 118 -11.36 -8.95 0.02
CA TRP A 118 -10.81 -8.61 -1.30
C TRP A 118 -11.35 -7.27 -1.75
N PHE A 119 -10.58 -6.55 -2.57
CA PHE A 119 -11.03 -5.31 -3.15
C PHE A 119 -10.50 -5.08 -4.57
N ASP A 120 -11.22 -4.24 -5.31
CA ASP A 120 -10.86 -3.70 -6.60
C ASP A 120 -11.18 -2.20 -6.62
N ALA A 121 -10.21 -1.39 -7.03
CA ALA A 121 -10.30 0.05 -7.23
C ALA A 121 -9.76 0.43 -8.62
N SER A 122 -9.91 -0.47 -9.58
CA SER A 122 -9.43 -0.33 -10.95
C SER A 122 -10.14 0.80 -11.68
N GLY A 123 -9.48 1.36 -12.70
CA GLY A 123 -10.07 2.37 -13.57
C GLY A 123 -9.48 3.77 -13.35
N LYS A 124 -10.32 4.80 -13.46
CA LYS A 124 -9.88 6.19 -13.44
C LYS A 124 -9.97 6.78 -12.04
N GLN A 125 -8.89 7.45 -11.64
CA GLN A 125 -8.79 8.19 -10.40
C GLN A 125 -8.18 9.58 -10.68
N GLU A 126 -8.52 10.55 -9.84
CA GLU A 126 -8.01 11.91 -9.94
C GLU A 126 -7.44 12.36 -8.61
N LEU A 127 -6.16 12.71 -8.58
CA LEU A 127 -5.51 13.32 -7.43
C LEU A 127 -5.28 14.80 -7.71
N VAL A 128 -5.81 15.66 -6.87
CA VAL A 128 -5.61 17.10 -6.90
C VAL A 128 -4.84 17.49 -5.65
N ILE A 129 -3.73 18.19 -5.84
CA ILE A 129 -2.92 18.74 -4.75
C ILE A 129 -2.97 20.26 -4.89
N ASN A 130 -3.55 20.92 -3.90
CA ASN A 130 -3.61 22.36 -3.78
C ASN A 130 -2.43 22.81 -2.92
N SER A 131 -1.35 23.26 -3.56
CA SER A 131 -0.26 23.93 -2.85
C SER A 131 -0.47 25.45 -2.87
N ASN A 132 0.26 26.16 -2.02
CA ASN A 132 0.27 27.63 -1.98
C ASN A 132 0.68 28.30 -3.32
N GLU A 133 1.31 27.56 -4.23
CA GLU A 133 1.83 28.08 -5.50
C GLU A 133 0.92 27.76 -6.69
N ALA A 134 0.38 26.54 -6.79
CA ALA A 134 -0.50 26.13 -7.89
C ALA A 134 -1.27 24.83 -7.59
N GLU A 135 -2.46 24.70 -8.17
CA GLU A 135 -3.18 23.42 -8.23
C GLU A 135 -2.45 22.44 -9.16
N LYS A 136 -2.10 21.26 -8.65
CA LYS A 136 -1.50 20.16 -9.41
C LYS A 136 -2.52 19.02 -9.54
N ARG A 137 -2.99 18.78 -10.76
CA ARG A 137 -3.92 17.70 -11.08
C ARG A 137 -3.22 16.52 -11.75
N TYR A 138 -3.40 15.34 -11.17
CA TYR A 138 -2.93 14.07 -11.68
C TYR A 138 -4.12 13.18 -12.02
N THR A 139 -4.15 12.67 -13.24
CA THR A 139 -5.10 11.62 -13.65
C THR A 139 -4.36 10.30 -13.63
N ILE A 140 -4.84 9.37 -12.81
CA ILE A 140 -4.32 8.01 -12.68
C ILE A 140 -5.32 7.09 -13.35
N THR A 141 -4.86 6.25 -14.28
CA THR A 141 -5.68 5.22 -14.91
C THR A 141 -5.00 3.88 -14.78
N SER A 142 -5.73 2.85 -14.39
CA SER A 142 -5.25 1.48 -14.27
C SER A 142 -6.16 0.49 -14.99
N ALA A 143 -5.58 -0.60 -15.49
CA ALA A 143 -6.36 -1.77 -15.90
C ALA A 143 -6.72 -2.64 -14.70
N GLU A 144 -5.82 -2.71 -13.72
CA GLU A 144 -5.98 -3.47 -12.48
C GLU A 144 -5.43 -2.64 -11.32
N ILE A 145 -6.22 -2.46 -10.27
CA ILE A 145 -5.78 -2.09 -8.92
C ILE A 145 -6.67 -2.89 -7.98
N GLY A 146 -6.11 -3.83 -7.27
CA GLY A 146 -6.87 -4.64 -6.33
C GLY A 146 -5.98 -5.49 -5.46
N GLY A 147 -6.60 -6.29 -4.61
CA GLY A 147 -5.85 -7.12 -3.69
C GLY A 147 -6.70 -7.66 -2.57
N ASP A 148 -6.02 -8.00 -1.48
CA ASP A 148 -6.63 -8.62 -0.32
C ASP A 148 -6.03 -8.09 0.98
N ILE A 149 -6.87 -8.14 2.01
CA ILE A 149 -6.54 -7.81 3.39
C ILE A 149 -6.98 -8.99 4.23
N ASN A 150 -6.07 -9.51 5.04
CA ASN A 150 -6.34 -10.59 5.96
C ASN A 150 -6.08 -10.13 7.39
N PHE A 151 -7.13 -10.14 8.20
CA PHE A 151 -7.07 -9.77 9.61
C PHE A 151 -6.82 -11.02 10.45
N ILE A 152 -5.67 -11.10 11.11
CA ILE A 152 -5.37 -12.20 12.04
C ILE A 152 -5.91 -11.85 13.43
N SER A 153 -5.88 -10.57 13.80
CA SER A 153 -6.51 -9.99 14.98
C SER A 153 -6.71 -8.48 14.77
N ASP A 154 -7.32 -7.80 15.74
CA ASP A 154 -7.46 -6.32 15.76
C ASP A 154 -6.12 -5.57 15.61
N THR A 155 -5.00 -6.23 15.90
CA THR A 155 -3.66 -5.63 15.89
C THR A 155 -2.70 -6.26 14.89
N GLN A 156 -3.13 -7.29 14.16
CA GLN A 156 -2.27 -8.07 13.28
C GLN A 156 -2.98 -8.43 11.98
N GLY A 157 -2.25 -8.35 10.87
CA GLY A 157 -2.73 -8.82 9.60
C GLY A 157 -1.73 -8.58 8.49
N PHE A 158 -2.14 -8.93 7.28
CA PHE A 158 -1.37 -8.65 6.08
C PHE A 158 -2.26 -8.09 4.98
N MET A 159 -1.65 -7.30 4.10
CA MET A 159 -2.31 -6.67 2.96
C MET A 159 -1.44 -6.86 1.74
N ASN A 160 -2.07 -7.28 0.66
CA ASN A 160 -1.48 -7.42 -0.65
C ASN A 160 -2.22 -6.49 -1.60
N ILE A 161 -1.48 -5.62 -2.30
CA ILE A 161 -2.04 -4.76 -3.33
C ILE A 161 -1.25 -5.01 -4.61
N ARG A 162 -1.96 -5.30 -5.69
CA ARG A 162 -1.42 -5.35 -7.04
C ARG A 162 -2.03 -4.24 -7.87
N ALA A 163 -1.21 -3.63 -8.71
CA ALA A 163 -1.71 -2.81 -9.78
C ALA A 163 -0.99 -3.10 -11.10
N GLY A 164 -1.75 -3.06 -12.18
CA GLY A 164 -1.34 -3.35 -13.54
C GLY A 164 -1.72 -2.22 -14.49
N ASP A 165 -0.82 -1.95 -15.44
CA ASP A 165 -1.01 -0.92 -16.47
C ASP A 165 -1.37 0.47 -15.91
N LEU A 166 -0.69 0.89 -14.84
CA LEU A 166 -0.85 2.22 -14.29
C LEU A 166 -0.31 3.26 -15.27
N SER A 167 -1.12 4.27 -15.58
CA SER A 167 -0.69 5.48 -16.30
C SER A 167 -1.01 6.70 -15.45
N ILE A 168 0.01 7.54 -15.24
CA ILE A 168 -0.09 8.77 -14.47
C ILE A 168 0.11 9.93 -15.45
N LYS A 169 -0.91 10.77 -15.58
CA LYS A 169 -0.91 11.95 -16.46
C LYS A 169 -0.98 13.21 -15.63
N ARG A 170 -0.13 14.18 -15.96
CA ARG A 170 -0.19 15.55 -15.43
C ARG A 170 -0.09 16.51 -16.61
N MET A 171 -0.90 17.57 -16.62
CA MET A 171 -0.83 18.60 -17.65
C MET A 171 0.59 19.19 -17.73
N GLY A 172 1.14 19.29 -18.94
CA GLY A 172 2.50 19.79 -19.17
C GLY A 172 3.63 18.76 -19.00
N PHE A 173 3.30 17.50 -18.68
CA PHE A 173 4.27 16.41 -18.55
C PHE A 173 3.84 15.21 -19.40
N ASN A 174 4.83 14.48 -19.92
CA ASN A 174 4.57 13.21 -20.59
C ASN A 174 4.09 12.16 -19.56
N PRO A 175 3.17 11.27 -19.96
CA PRO A 175 2.60 10.28 -19.06
C PRO A 175 3.67 9.31 -18.57
N SER A 176 3.71 9.08 -17.26
CA SER A 176 4.44 7.94 -16.69
C SER A 176 3.59 6.68 -16.87
N ARG A 177 4.23 5.54 -17.11
CA ARG A 177 3.56 4.23 -17.14
C ARG A 177 4.29 3.24 -16.26
N ILE A 178 3.55 2.40 -15.53
CA ILE A 178 4.09 1.29 -14.75
C ILE A 178 3.33 0.05 -15.18
N GLN A 179 4.03 -0.97 -15.68
CA GLN A 179 3.37 -2.18 -16.18
C GLN A 179 2.84 -3.05 -15.04
N ARG A 180 3.63 -3.20 -13.97
CA ARG A 180 3.26 -3.97 -12.79
C ARG A 180 3.81 -3.33 -11.54
N SER A 181 2.98 -3.28 -10.51
CA SER A 181 3.37 -2.94 -9.16
C SER A 181 2.74 -3.89 -8.15
N ASP A 182 3.52 -4.28 -7.15
CA ASP A 182 3.07 -5.14 -6.06
C ASP A 182 3.50 -4.49 -4.73
N ILE A 183 2.59 -4.46 -3.78
CA ILE A 183 2.79 -3.94 -2.42
C ILE A 183 2.35 -5.03 -1.45
N ASN A 184 3.21 -5.38 -0.50
CA ASN A 184 2.91 -6.28 0.59
C ASN A 184 3.22 -5.58 1.91
N LEU A 185 2.30 -5.67 2.86
CA LEU A 185 2.44 -5.09 4.19
C LEU A 185 1.99 -6.12 5.22
N ASP A 186 2.87 -6.46 6.17
CA ASP A 186 2.54 -7.31 7.31
C ASP A 186 2.67 -6.47 8.59
N TRP A 187 1.55 -6.18 9.27
CA TRP A 187 1.54 -5.33 10.46
C TRP A 187 1.29 -6.12 11.75
N HIS A 188 1.93 -5.64 12.81
CA HIS A 188 1.83 -6.17 14.17
C HIS A 188 1.91 -4.99 15.14
N PHE A 189 0.80 -4.64 15.78
CA PHE A 189 0.72 -3.50 16.72
C PHE A 189 0.76 -3.91 18.19
N HIS A 190 0.91 -5.20 18.50
CA HIS A 190 0.97 -5.70 19.87
C HIS A 190 2.34 -5.47 20.53
N ARG A 191 2.34 -5.35 21.85
CA ARG A 191 3.53 -5.29 22.70
C ARG A 191 3.69 -6.65 23.37
N GLU A 192 4.76 -7.40 23.08
CA GLU A 192 5.02 -8.62 23.85
C GLU A 192 5.23 -8.26 25.33
N LEU A 193 4.81 -9.17 26.22
CA LEU A 193 5.02 -9.08 27.67
C LEU A 193 6.51 -8.96 28.03
N ASP A 194 7.42 -9.37 27.13
CA ASP A 194 8.88 -9.27 27.24
C ASP A 194 9.47 -7.97 26.65
N GLY A 195 8.62 -7.02 26.22
CA GLY A 195 9.03 -5.66 25.86
C GLY A 195 9.51 -5.46 24.41
N ALA A 196 9.58 -6.52 23.59
CA ALA A 196 9.84 -6.40 22.16
C ALA A 196 8.53 -6.14 21.38
N THR A 197 8.55 -5.17 20.48
CA THR A 197 7.48 -4.96 19.49
C THR A 197 7.90 -5.67 18.21
N GLU A 198 7.06 -6.57 17.69
CA GLU A 198 7.31 -7.16 16.38
C GLU A 198 7.33 -6.07 15.29
N PRO A 199 8.28 -6.11 14.36
CA PRO A 199 8.40 -5.05 13.37
C PRO A 199 7.36 -5.23 12.26
N ILE A 200 6.84 -4.10 11.76
CA ILE A 200 5.98 -4.09 10.57
C ILE A 200 6.87 -4.38 9.36
N LYS A 201 6.57 -5.42 8.60
CA LYS A 201 7.33 -5.79 7.39
C LYS A 201 6.65 -5.19 6.18
N PHE A 202 7.44 -4.68 5.26
CA PHE A 202 6.93 -4.14 4.01
C PHE A 202 7.76 -4.62 2.82
N ARG A 203 7.08 -4.78 1.69
CA ARG A 203 7.69 -4.99 0.39
C ARG A 203 6.95 -4.16 -0.65
N PHE A 204 7.71 -3.54 -1.52
CA PHE A 204 7.23 -2.74 -2.64
C PHE A 204 8.03 -3.11 -3.87
N GLN A 205 7.36 -3.35 -4.99
CA GLN A 205 7.98 -3.67 -6.26
C GLN A 205 7.30 -2.87 -7.38
N LEU A 206 8.09 -2.25 -8.23
CA LEU A 206 7.69 -1.66 -9.51
C LEU A 206 8.48 -2.35 -10.61
N LYS A 207 7.80 -2.81 -11.66
CA LYS A 207 8.41 -3.44 -12.84
C LYS A 207 8.00 -2.73 -14.12
N ASP A 208 8.97 -2.60 -15.02
CA ASP A 208 8.83 -2.00 -16.34
C ASP A 208 8.17 -0.61 -16.27
N MET A 209 8.85 0.30 -15.57
CA MET A 209 8.43 1.68 -15.44
C MET A 209 8.95 2.51 -16.62
N ARG A 210 8.10 3.35 -17.17
CA ARG A 210 8.45 4.42 -18.11
C ARG A 210 8.37 5.75 -17.39
N LEU A 211 9.53 6.35 -17.19
CA LEU A 211 9.74 7.67 -16.60
C LEU A 211 9.34 8.77 -17.61
N PRO A 212 8.85 9.93 -17.13
CA PRO A 212 8.76 11.13 -17.95
C PRO A 212 10.13 11.55 -18.49
N ASP A 213 10.16 12.20 -19.65
CA ASP A 213 11.42 12.60 -20.31
C ASP A 213 12.33 13.49 -19.44
N ILE A 214 11.72 14.32 -18.57
CA ILE A 214 12.45 15.15 -17.61
C ILE A 214 13.29 14.35 -16.61
N TRP A 215 12.95 13.07 -16.39
CA TRP A 215 13.62 12.15 -15.47
C TRP A 215 14.29 10.99 -16.22
N ALA A 216 14.31 11.04 -17.55
CA ALA A 216 14.85 9.99 -18.40
C ALA A 216 16.38 10.00 -18.50
N GLN A 217 17.07 10.94 -17.85
CA GLN A 217 18.53 10.93 -17.83
C GLN A 217 19.04 10.01 -16.69
N PRO A 218 20.19 9.34 -16.83
CA PRO A 218 21.07 9.34 -18.00
C PRO A 218 20.82 8.19 -19.00
N PHE A 219 19.91 7.24 -18.73
CA PHE A 219 19.77 5.99 -19.51
C PHE A 219 18.46 5.85 -20.30
N GLY A 220 17.70 6.94 -20.45
CA GLY A 220 16.42 6.98 -21.14
C GLY A 220 15.22 6.73 -20.23
N THR A 221 14.03 6.60 -20.82
CA THR A 221 12.78 6.54 -20.04
C THR A 221 12.55 5.21 -19.33
N LYS A 222 13.27 4.14 -19.68
CA LYS A 222 12.96 2.78 -19.20
C LYS A 222 13.72 2.47 -17.92
N LEU A 223 12.98 2.27 -16.84
CA LEU A 223 13.46 1.70 -15.59
C LEU A 223 12.89 0.29 -15.45
N GLU A 224 13.76 -0.71 -15.31
CA GLU A 224 13.33 -2.11 -15.36
C GLU A 224 12.68 -2.54 -14.05
N ILE A 225 13.30 -2.23 -12.92
CA ILE A 225 12.77 -2.62 -11.63
C ILE A 225 13.21 -1.67 -10.51
N ILE A 226 12.29 -1.38 -9.60
CA ILE A 226 12.57 -0.91 -8.24
C ILE A 226 11.95 -1.91 -7.28
N GLU A 227 12.75 -2.45 -6.38
CA GLU A 227 12.29 -3.25 -5.24
C GLU A 227 12.76 -2.60 -3.96
N LEU A 228 11.90 -2.61 -2.96
CA LEU A 228 12.18 -2.14 -1.62
C LEU A 228 11.53 -3.11 -0.64
N ALA A 229 12.34 -3.72 0.21
CA ALA A 229 11.91 -4.60 1.27
C ALA A 229 12.61 -4.23 2.58
N GLY A 230 11.85 -4.25 3.66
CA GLY A 230 12.37 -3.85 4.96
C GLY A 230 11.40 -4.09 6.08
N LYS A 231 11.78 -3.58 7.24
CA LYS A 231 10.96 -3.65 8.44
C LYS A 231 11.05 -2.36 9.24
N LEU A 232 9.92 -1.96 9.80
CA LEU A 232 9.76 -0.81 10.67
C LEU A 232 9.66 -1.31 12.12
N SER A 233 10.64 -0.93 12.93
CA SER A 233 10.71 -1.32 14.34
C SER A 233 10.38 -0.12 15.23
N GLY A 234 9.76 -0.37 16.39
CA GLY A 234 9.39 0.65 17.37
C GLY A 234 7.89 0.75 17.56
N SER A 235 7.47 1.33 18.69
CA SER A 235 6.04 1.44 19.02
C SER A 235 5.37 2.53 18.19
N LEU A 236 4.35 2.14 17.43
CA LEU A 236 3.41 3.05 16.79
C LEU A 236 2.13 3.08 17.62
N LYS A 237 1.80 4.26 18.14
CA LYS A 237 0.51 4.48 18.81
C LYS A 237 -0.51 4.97 17.80
N GLN A 238 -1.74 4.50 17.93
CA GLN A 238 -2.85 5.06 17.17
C GLN A 238 -3.03 6.54 17.54
N GLY A 239 -3.36 7.36 16.54
CA GLY A 239 -3.53 8.80 16.68
C GLY A 239 -3.13 9.55 15.41
N PRO A 240 -3.12 10.89 15.45
CA PRO A 240 -2.75 11.71 14.31
C PRO A 240 -1.35 11.38 13.80
N PHE A 241 -1.21 11.26 12.46
CA PHE A 241 0.00 10.79 11.79
C PHE A 241 1.28 11.43 12.33
N MET A 242 1.30 12.77 12.46
CA MET A 242 2.49 13.49 12.92
C MET A 242 2.84 13.18 14.38
N SER A 243 1.87 13.15 15.29
CA SER A 243 2.12 12.80 16.69
C SER A 243 2.57 11.35 16.85
N THR A 244 2.03 10.44 16.04
CA THR A 244 2.44 9.03 16.00
C THR A 244 3.88 8.90 15.49
N LEU A 245 4.24 9.62 14.43
CA LEU A 245 5.57 9.58 13.84
C LEU A 245 6.64 10.21 14.76
N GLU A 246 6.32 11.34 15.39
CA GLU A 246 7.19 11.97 16.40
C GLU A 246 7.38 11.05 17.61
N GLY A 247 6.30 10.46 18.12
CA GLY A 247 6.36 9.50 19.22
C GLY A 247 7.17 8.24 18.88
N TRP A 248 7.01 7.71 17.67
CA TRP A 248 7.80 6.59 17.17
C TRP A 248 9.28 6.92 17.09
N ARG A 249 9.63 8.11 16.56
CA ARG A 249 11.02 8.59 16.53
C ARG A 249 11.57 8.69 17.96
N ASP A 250 10.84 9.35 18.86
CA ASP A 250 11.30 9.62 20.23
C ASP A 250 11.44 8.32 21.05
N ALA A 251 10.70 7.28 20.69
CA ALA A 251 10.84 5.92 21.23
C ALA A 251 12.00 5.12 20.60
N GLY A 252 12.84 5.72 19.75
CA GLY A 252 13.98 5.06 19.11
C GLY A 252 13.60 4.22 17.88
N GLY A 253 12.50 4.55 17.22
CA GLY A 253 12.02 3.87 16.03
C GLY A 253 13.05 3.84 14.88
N THR A 254 13.10 2.71 14.18
CA THR A 254 14.03 2.50 13.05
C THR A 254 13.36 1.83 11.85
N ILE A 255 13.90 2.10 10.66
CA ILE A 255 13.56 1.43 9.41
C ILE A 255 14.80 0.67 8.96
N GLU A 256 14.74 -0.66 8.96
CA GLU A 256 15.77 -1.48 8.34
C GLU A 256 15.37 -1.77 6.88
N ILE A 257 16.26 -1.39 5.96
CA ILE A 257 16.20 -1.71 4.54
C ILE A 257 16.95 -3.03 4.35
N SER A 258 16.21 -4.13 4.30
CA SER A 258 16.77 -5.47 4.12
C SER A 258 17.19 -5.71 2.67
N ASP A 259 16.48 -5.11 1.71
CA ASP A 259 16.86 -5.09 0.31
C ASP A 259 16.24 -3.90 -0.41
N PHE A 260 17.07 -3.09 -1.08
CA PHE A 260 16.63 -2.16 -2.11
C PHE A 260 17.35 -2.51 -3.39
N VAL A 261 16.62 -2.72 -4.48
CA VAL A 261 17.19 -3.05 -5.79
C VAL A 261 16.65 -2.09 -6.82
N ALA A 262 17.52 -1.50 -7.63
CA ALA A 262 17.13 -0.69 -8.78
C ALA A 262 17.94 -1.11 -10.00
N ARG A 263 17.27 -1.37 -11.13
CA ARG A 263 17.93 -1.60 -12.43
C ARG A 263 17.50 -0.55 -13.44
N TYR A 264 18.47 0.23 -13.90
CA TYR A 264 18.27 1.36 -14.80
C TYR A 264 19.38 1.40 -15.86
N GLY A 265 19.05 1.02 -17.09
CA GLY A 265 20.06 0.81 -18.13
C GLY A 265 21.09 -0.26 -17.70
N PRO A 266 22.40 0.01 -17.80
CA PRO A 266 23.46 -0.90 -17.36
C PRO A 266 23.66 -0.92 -15.84
N LEU A 267 23.08 0.03 -15.09
CA LEU A 267 23.26 0.12 -13.64
C LEU A 267 22.37 -0.89 -12.91
N ASP A 268 22.99 -1.78 -12.12
CA ASP A 268 22.33 -2.59 -11.09
C ASP A 268 22.81 -2.09 -9.72
N LEU A 269 21.88 -1.52 -8.96
CA LEU A 269 22.13 -0.93 -7.65
C LEU A 269 21.40 -1.73 -6.58
N LYS A 270 22.14 -2.15 -5.54
CA LYS A 270 21.60 -2.79 -4.34
C LYS A 270 21.99 -2.01 -3.10
N ILE A 271 21.02 -1.72 -2.23
CA ILE A 271 21.27 -0.98 -0.99
C ILE A 271 20.66 -1.75 0.19
N LYS A 272 21.40 -1.79 1.29
CA LYS A 272 20.91 -2.28 2.59
C LYS A 272 21.34 -1.34 3.69
N GLY A 273 20.62 -1.31 4.80
CA GLY A 273 21.06 -0.60 6.00
C GLY A 273 19.91 -0.17 6.88
N THR A 274 20.17 0.78 7.76
CA THR A 274 19.21 1.21 8.77
C THR A 274 19.09 2.73 8.76
N LEU A 275 17.85 3.19 8.79
CA LEU A 275 17.46 4.60 8.85
C LEU A 275 16.66 4.84 10.14
N ALA A 276 16.73 6.07 10.63
CA ALA A 276 15.89 6.64 11.66
C ALA A 276 15.54 8.08 11.26
N LEU A 277 14.79 8.78 12.11
CA LEU A 277 14.54 10.22 11.94
C LEU A 277 15.31 11.02 12.97
N ASP A 278 15.89 12.14 12.54
CA ASP A 278 16.55 13.11 13.41
C ASP A 278 15.54 14.03 14.12
N LYS A 279 16.05 14.95 14.96
CA LYS A 279 15.21 15.92 15.69
C LYS A 279 14.37 16.84 14.79
N ARG A 280 14.77 17.00 13.52
CA ARG A 280 14.09 17.79 12.49
C ARG A 280 13.22 16.91 11.57
N MET A 281 12.95 15.68 12.00
CA MET A 281 12.23 14.66 11.24
C MET A 281 12.91 14.32 9.90
N GLN A 282 14.21 14.52 9.76
CA GLN A 282 14.91 14.16 8.52
C GLN A 282 15.56 12.79 8.66
N PRO A 283 15.69 12.01 7.56
CA PRO A 283 16.36 10.73 7.62
C PRO A 283 17.80 10.87 8.11
N ILE A 284 18.20 9.97 9.00
CA ILE A 284 19.57 9.78 9.45
C ILE A 284 19.86 8.28 9.48
N GLY A 285 21.04 7.86 9.04
CA GLY A 285 21.35 6.43 9.06
C GLY A 285 22.62 6.03 8.32
N ALA A 286 22.85 4.72 8.30
CA ALA A 286 23.99 4.09 7.66
C ALA A 286 23.49 3.03 6.68
N LEU A 287 24.02 3.09 5.46
CA LEU A 287 23.66 2.23 4.36
C LEU A 287 24.93 1.65 3.73
N VAL A 288 24.78 0.58 2.99
CA VAL A 288 25.83 0.02 2.15
C VAL A 288 25.24 -0.20 0.77
N ALA A 289 25.82 0.48 -0.22
CA ALA A 289 25.47 0.31 -1.62
C ALA A 289 26.43 -0.68 -2.28
N ARG A 290 25.90 -1.57 -3.09
CA ARG A 290 26.62 -2.35 -4.10
C ARG A 290 26.14 -1.88 -5.46
N ALA A 291 27.06 -1.50 -6.35
CA ALA A 291 26.72 -1.10 -7.71
C ALA A 291 27.54 -1.88 -8.74
N GLU A 292 26.87 -2.38 -9.76
CA GLU A 292 27.41 -2.94 -11.01
C GLU A 292 27.05 -2.00 -12.17
N GLY A 293 27.83 -1.98 -13.25
CA GLY A 293 27.62 -1.03 -14.35
C GLY A 293 27.88 0.44 -13.98
N TYR A 294 28.61 0.67 -12.88
CA TYR A 294 28.89 2.01 -12.36
C TYR A 294 29.83 2.83 -13.27
N MET A 295 30.65 2.18 -14.09
CA MET A 295 31.49 2.87 -15.07
C MET A 295 30.63 3.46 -16.18
N ASP A 296 29.66 2.69 -16.70
CA ASP A 296 28.70 3.13 -17.70
C ASP A 296 27.82 4.27 -17.18
N LEU A 297 27.47 4.26 -15.88
CA LEU A 297 26.81 5.40 -15.23
C LEU A 297 27.67 6.65 -15.30
N VAL A 298 28.97 6.56 -14.97
CA VAL A 298 29.85 7.74 -15.04
C VAL A 298 29.99 8.24 -16.48
N ASP A 299 30.10 7.34 -17.45
CA ASP A 299 30.10 7.69 -18.88
C ASP A 299 28.82 8.42 -19.27
N ALA A 300 27.66 7.83 -18.98
CA ALA A 300 26.38 8.42 -19.34
C ALA A 300 26.14 9.78 -18.64
N LEU A 301 26.63 9.96 -17.42
CA LEU A 301 26.60 11.27 -16.73
C LEU A 301 27.52 12.31 -17.39
N VAL A 302 28.64 11.90 -17.98
CA VAL A 302 29.52 12.79 -18.75
C VAL A 302 28.90 13.13 -20.10
N ASP A 303 28.37 12.13 -20.80
CA ASP A 303 27.73 12.27 -22.12
C ASP A 303 26.48 13.15 -22.09
N THR A 304 25.86 13.28 -20.91
CA THR A 304 24.66 14.10 -20.67
C THR A 304 24.98 15.45 -20.02
N ASP A 305 26.27 15.81 -19.95
CA ASP A 305 26.80 17.04 -19.36
C ASP A 305 26.44 17.24 -17.86
N LEU A 306 25.97 16.19 -17.19
CA LEU A 306 25.68 16.21 -15.75
C LEU A 306 26.98 16.25 -14.92
N ILE A 307 28.08 15.72 -15.46
CA ILE A 307 29.41 15.78 -14.85
C ILE A 307 30.44 16.17 -15.92
N ARG A 308 31.38 17.05 -15.55
CA ARG A 308 32.49 17.43 -16.45
C ARG A 308 33.39 16.23 -16.77
N PRO A 309 33.91 16.08 -18.01
CA PRO A 309 34.76 14.95 -18.39
C PRO A 309 35.94 14.68 -17.44
N GLY A 310 36.65 15.72 -17.00
CA GLY A 310 37.76 15.58 -16.05
C GLY A 310 37.35 15.03 -14.69
N ALA A 311 36.16 15.41 -14.20
CA ALA A 311 35.60 14.85 -12.96
C ALA A 311 35.17 13.39 -13.17
N GLY A 312 34.59 13.06 -14.34
CA GLY A 312 34.28 11.68 -14.71
C GLY A 312 35.51 10.77 -14.67
N THR A 313 36.61 11.19 -15.29
CA THR A 313 37.89 10.45 -15.25
C THR A 313 38.39 10.25 -13.82
N ALA A 314 38.37 11.28 -12.98
CA ALA A 314 38.78 11.18 -11.58
C ALA A 314 37.91 10.20 -10.78
N ILE A 315 36.58 10.23 -10.99
CA ILE A 315 35.64 9.31 -10.35
C ILE A 315 35.93 7.87 -10.79
N LYS A 316 36.10 7.60 -12.08
CA LYS A 316 36.42 6.25 -12.57
C LYS A 316 37.72 5.71 -11.98
N LEU A 317 38.77 6.54 -11.91
CA LEU A 317 40.03 6.18 -11.27
C LEU A 317 39.81 5.81 -9.80
N ALA A 318 39.11 6.65 -9.04
CA ALA A 318 38.79 6.36 -7.63
C ALA A 318 37.97 5.07 -7.47
N LEU A 319 36.96 4.84 -8.32
CA LEU A 319 36.13 3.64 -8.28
C LEU A 319 36.94 2.37 -8.64
N SER A 320 37.90 2.48 -9.57
CA SER A 320 38.77 1.35 -9.95
C SER A 320 39.62 0.82 -8.80
N ILE A 321 40.02 1.68 -7.85
CA ILE A 321 40.80 1.30 -6.66
C ILE A 321 39.96 0.47 -5.68
N ILE A 322 38.67 0.77 -5.56
CA ILE A 322 37.76 0.10 -4.60
C ILE A 322 36.90 -0.99 -5.25
N ALA A 323 37.00 -1.15 -6.57
CA ALA A 323 36.28 -2.16 -7.33
C ALA A 323 36.67 -3.56 -6.86
N LYS A 324 35.67 -4.42 -6.77
CA LYS A 324 35.83 -5.83 -6.42
C LYS A 324 35.52 -6.67 -7.66
N ARG A 325 36.43 -7.57 -7.97
CA ARG A 325 36.25 -8.56 -9.04
C ARG A 325 35.29 -9.64 -8.60
N SER A 326 34.46 -10.10 -9.52
CA SER A 326 33.59 -11.25 -9.33
C SER A 326 33.89 -12.31 -10.38
N GLU A 327 33.89 -13.58 -9.98
CA GLU A 327 34.02 -14.69 -10.93
C GLU A 327 32.71 -14.82 -11.72
N ASN A 328 32.79 -14.81 -13.05
CA ASN A 328 31.66 -14.93 -13.98
C ASN A 328 30.52 -13.90 -13.79
N ARG A 329 30.80 -12.74 -13.19
CA ARG A 329 29.86 -11.61 -13.06
C ARG A 329 30.58 -10.26 -13.25
N PRO A 330 29.85 -9.18 -13.58
CA PRO A 330 30.44 -7.84 -13.66
C PRO A 330 31.16 -7.44 -12.36
N ASP A 331 32.23 -6.65 -12.53
CA ASP A 331 32.90 -5.98 -11.41
C ASP A 331 31.92 -5.04 -10.69
N TYR A 332 32.08 -4.92 -9.38
CA TYR A 332 31.19 -4.13 -8.56
C TYR A 332 31.95 -3.26 -7.57
N VAL A 333 31.34 -2.14 -7.16
CA VAL A 333 31.81 -1.35 -6.02
C VAL A 333 30.91 -1.59 -4.82
N LYS A 334 31.49 -1.65 -3.61
CA LYS A 334 30.74 -1.72 -2.35
C LYS A 334 31.11 -0.51 -1.50
N ILE A 335 30.15 0.40 -1.32
CA ILE A 335 30.39 1.73 -0.77
C ILE A 335 29.56 1.90 0.51
N PRO A 336 30.19 2.14 1.68
CA PRO A 336 29.46 2.55 2.86
C PRO A 336 28.96 3.98 2.67
N LEU A 337 27.67 4.18 2.89
CA LEU A 337 27.00 5.47 2.79
C LEU A 337 26.47 5.88 4.15
N THR A 338 26.50 7.17 4.43
CA THR A 338 25.83 7.76 5.59
C THR A 338 24.85 8.82 5.12
N ILE A 339 23.71 8.88 5.80
CA ILE A 339 22.79 10.00 5.68
C ILE A 339 22.84 10.75 7.00
N GLN A 340 23.28 12.00 6.96
CA GLN A 340 23.28 12.87 8.13
C GLN A 340 23.17 14.33 7.69
N ASN A 341 22.41 15.13 8.43
CA ASN A 341 22.21 16.54 8.12
C ASN A 341 21.74 16.78 6.67
N GLN A 342 20.86 15.90 6.16
CA GLN A 342 20.35 15.89 4.78
C GLN A 342 21.45 15.74 3.70
N ARG A 343 22.59 15.16 4.03
CA ARG A 343 23.63 14.82 3.06
C ARG A 343 23.79 13.32 3.00
N LEU A 344 23.77 12.78 1.78
CA LEU A 344 24.26 11.44 1.50
C LEU A 344 25.77 11.55 1.27
N SER A 345 26.55 10.77 2.01
CA SER A 345 28.01 10.87 2.02
C SER A 345 28.67 9.50 1.96
N VAL A 346 29.88 9.47 1.42
CA VAL A 346 30.83 8.34 1.52
C VAL A 346 31.97 8.80 2.42
N SER A 347 32.10 8.21 3.61
CA SER A 347 33.05 8.69 4.62
C SER A 347 32.85 10.20 4.86
N ASN A 348 33.83 11.05 4.51
CA ASN A 348 33.78 12.49 4.70
C ASN A 348 33.39 13.28 3.43
N PHE A 349 33.10 12.59 2.32
CA PHE A 349 32.75 13.22 1.04
C PHE A 349 31.24 13.22 0.82
N SER A 350 30.66 14.41 0.64
CA SER A 350 29.23 14.54 0.31
C SER A 350 29.00 14.21 -1.17
N LEU A 351 28.12 13.24 -1.44
CA LEU A 351 27.71 12.88 -2.79
C LEU A 351 26.61 13.81 -3.30
N LEU A 352 25.56 13.97 -2.51
CA LEU A 352 24.42 14.81 -2.84
C LEU A 352 23.73 15.32 -1.57
N ARG A 353 23.03 16.44 -1.72
CA ARG A 353 22.11 16.95 -0.71
C ARG A 353 20.74 16.37 -0.98
N LEU A 354 20.17 15.72 0.03
CA LEU A 354 18.80 15.23 -0.02
C LEU A 354 17.83 16.41 0.12
N PRO A 355 16.68 16.38 -0.59
CA PRO A 355 15.62 17.33 -0.35
C PRO A 355 15.12 17.20 1.09
N THR A 356 14.66 18.30 1.67
CA THR A 356 13.94 18.26 2.95
C THR A 356 12.69 17.43 2.78
N LEU A 357 12.55 16.36 3.57
CA LEU A 357 11.27 15.68 3.69
C LEU A 357 10.31 16.63 4.37
N ASN A 358 9.32 17.07 3.60
CA ASN A 358 8.16 17.70 4.17
C ASN A 358 7.19 16.58 4.56
N TRP A 359 6.98 16.40 5.86
CA TRP A 359 5.96 15.47 6.37
C TRP A 359 4.56 16.05 6.25
N HIS A 360 4.46 17.29 5.78
CA HIS A 360 3.26 17.85 5.20
C HIS A 360 3.17 17.34 3.74
N PRO A 361 2.01 16.84 3.28
CA PRO A 361 1.89 16.10 2.03
C PRO A 361 2.50 16.85 0.84
N LEU A 362 3.51 16.22 0.22
CA LEU A 362 4.14 16.43 -1.10
C LEU A 362 4.06 17.86 -1.70
N GLN A 363 5.14 18.64 -1.50
CA GLN A 363 5.41 19.94 -2.15
C GLN A 363 5.69 19.85 -3.67
#